data_AF-A0A3E2TRJ3-F1
#
_entry.id   AF-A0A3E2TRJ3-F1
#
_cell.length_a   1.000
_cell.length_b   1.000
_cell.length_c   1.000
_cell.angle_alpha   90.00
_cell.angle_beta   90.00
_cell.angle_gamma   90.00
#
_symmetry.space_group_name_H-M   'P 1'
#
loop_
_entity.id
_entity.type
_entity.pdbx_description
1 polymer ?
#
loop_
_entity_poly.entity_id
_entity_poly.type
_entity_poly.pdbx_seq_one_letter_code
_entity_poly.pdbx_strand_id
1 'polypeptide(L)'
;MKNFTGKVTNVDNNGNPIKKKSTGKNGKKSGFKKPAAVKKSSGKKPLKDITAVMTKKPVRKIVEYYYFFDEEMDARKLQSAVGEKWFEKADIWPELNLMEVEMNFDSLIFQNAEECFIDPADQQWFEERGIKTKYQISYDTGDIEAVREVLHNIMAALGGRICSDTDDFEPSCTADTLDKLI
;
A
#
# COMPACT_ATOMS: atom_id res chain seq x y z
N MET A 1 51.86 2.87 2.83
CA MET A 1 51.53 3.51 4.13
C MET A 1 50.98 4.90 3.85
N LYS A 2 49.68 5.13 4.06
CA LYS A 2 49.05 6.46 4.02
C LYS A 2 48.10 6.58 5.21
N ASN A 3 48.29 7.65 5.96
CA ASN A 3 47.74 7.90 7.29
C ASN A 3 46.26 8.32 7.22
N PHE A 4 45.44 7.75 8.12
CA PHE A 4 44.08 8.23 8.39
C PHE A 4 44.14 9.46 9.30
N THR A 5 43.57 10.59 8.87
CA THR A 5 43.20 11.72 9.73
C THR A 5 41.69 11.73 9.85
N GLY A 6 41.18 11.35 11.02
CA GLY A 6 39.76 11.38 11.36
C GLY A 6 39.32 12.80 11.73
N LYS A 7 38.19 13.25 11.16
CA LYS A 7 37.43 14.40 11.67
C LYS A 7 36.36 13.86 12.62
N VAL A 8 36.45 14.22 13.90
CA VAL A 8 35.43 13.89 14.91
C VAL A 8 34.28 14.89 14.78
N THR A 9 33.09 14.41 14.44
CA THR A 9 31.84 15.19 14.49
C THR A 9 31.04 14.72 15.69
N ASN A 10 30.70 15.63 16.61
CA ASN A 10 29.77 15.33 17.71
C ASN A 10 28.37 15.10 17.15
N VAL A 11 27.94 13.84 17.19
CA VAL A 11 26.57 13.38 16.90
C VAL A 11 25.87 13.07 18.23
N ASP A 12 24.54 13.19 18.27
CA ASP A 12 23.77 12.66 19.39
C ASP A 12 23.68 11.12 19.33
N ASN A 13 23.07 10.49 20.34
CA ASN A 13 22.97 9.02 20.44
C ASN A 13 22.16 8.37 19.30
N ASN A 14 21.56 9.16 18.41
CA ASN A 14 20.81 8.70 17.23
C ASN A 14 21.48 9.12 15.91
N GLY A 15 22.75 9.55 15.94
CA GLY A 15 23.56 9.82 14.75
C GLY A 15 23.27 11.14 14.03
N ASN A 16 22.48 12.04 14.63
CA ASN A 16 22.13 13.31 14.00
C ASN A 16 23.11 14.45 14.34
N PRO A 17 23.40 15.39 13.41
CA PRO A 17 24.27 16.52 13.68
C PRO A 17 23.65 17.52 14.66
N ILE A 18 24.29 17.71 15.82
CA ILE A 18 23.83 18.65 16.85
C ILE A 18 24.07 20.10 16.38
N LYS A 19 22.98 20.84 16.09
CA LYS A 19 23.03 22.28 15.79
C LYS A 19 23.32 23.09 17.07
N LYS A 20 24.43 23.84 17.07
CA LYS A 20 24.79 24.81 18.13
C LYS A 20 23.74 25.94 18.21
N LYS A 21 23.07 26.09 19.37
CA LYS A 21 22.34 27.31 19.77
C LYS A 21 23.34 28.41 20.10
N SER A 22 23.26 29.56 19.43
CA SER A 22 23.93 30.79 19.85
C SER A 22 22.99 31.64 20.70
N THR A 23 23.43 31.91 21.93
CA THR A 23 22.91 32.91 22.84
C THR A 23 23.53 34.27 22.54
N GLY A 24 22.74 35.34 22.52
CA GLY A 24 23.21 36.73 22.46
C GLY A 24 22.21 37.69 23.11
N LYS A 25 22.66 38.42 24.14
CA LYS A 25 21.91 39.27 25.08
C LYS A 25 21.73 40.73 24.61
N ASN A 26 20.64 41.34 25.11
CA ASN A 26 20.44 42.71 25.63
C ASN A 26 20.63 43.97 24.76
N GLY A 27 19.57 44.81 24.78
CA GLY A 27 19.59 46.27 24.60
C GLY A 27 18.28 46.89 25.11
N LYS A 28 18.35 47.99 25.87
CA LYS A 28 17.34 48.48 26.85
C LYS A 28 16.78 49.86 26.44
N LYS A 29 15.56 50.19 26.92
CA LYS A 29 14.93 51.54 27.09
C LYS A 29 14.43 52.25 25.82
N SER A 30 13.38 53.08 25.77
CA SER A 30 12.43 53.68 26.73
C SER A 30 11.35 54.45 25.94
N GLY A 31 10.20 54.76 26.54
CA GLY A 31 9.49 56.01 26.22
C GLY A 31 8.00 55.87 25.90
N PHE A 32 7.18 56.23 26.88
CA PHE A 32 5.73 56.45 26.80
C PHE A 32 5.40 57.69 25.95
N LYS A 33 4.33 57.65 25.12
CA LYS A 33 3.25 58.67 25.02
C LYS A 33 2.29 58.38 23.85
N LYS A 34 1.01 58.18 24.18
CA LYS A 34 -0.19 58.41 23.33
C LYS A 34 -0.52 59.93 23.39
N PRO A 35 -1.22 60.57 22.41
CA PRO A 35 -2.68 60.36 22.26
C PRO A 35 -3.34 60.62 20.88
N ALA A 36 -4.63 60.27 20.84
CA ALA A 36 -5.77 60.88 20.10
C ALA A 36 -6.02 60.62 18.59
N ALA A 37 -6.97 59.69 18.36
CA ALA A 37 -8.21 59.76 17.55
C ALA A 37 -8.29 60.52 16.20
N VAL A 38 -8.62 59.78 15.13
CA VAL A 38 -9.56 60.19 14.04
C VAL A 38 -10.36 58.95 13.56
N LYS A 39 -11.68 59.12 13.39
CA LYS A 39 -12.68 58.16 12.88
C LYS A 39 -12.84 58.23 11.34
N LYS A 40 -13.47 57.17 10.80
CA LYS A 40 -14.11 56.97 9.47
C LYS A 40 -13.18 56.37 8.41
N SER A 41 -13.59 55.43 7.55
CA SER A 41 -14.81 54.64 7.38
C SER A 41 -14.54 53.62 6.25
N SER A 42 -15.40 52.60 6.14
CA SER A 42 -15.80 51.93 4.89
C SER A 42 -14.73 51.23 4.03
N GLY A 43 -14.69 49.90 4.15
CA GLY A 43 -14.01 49.06 3.17
C GLY A 43 -13.91 47.58 3.52
N LYS A 44 -14.89 46.98 4.21
CA LYS A 44 -14.98 45.51 4.27
C LYS A 44 -15.39 45.02 2.88
N LYS A 45 -14.41 44.69 2.03
CA LYS A 45 -14.65 43.74 0.95
C LYS A 45 -15.07 42.43 1.62
N PRO A 46 -16.24 41.85 1.33
CA PRO A 46 -16.51 40.49 1.76
C PRO A 46 -15.45 39.62 1.10
N LEU A 47 -14.62 39.00 1.92
CA LEU A 47 -13.86 37.83 1.54
C LEU A 47 -14.94 36.86 1.05
N LYS A 48 -15.03 36.68 -0.28
CA LYS A 48 -15.88 35.62 -0.82
C LYS A 48 -15.39 34.37 -0.14
N ASP A 49 -16.26 33.79 0.70
CA ASP A 49 -16.07 32.47 1.25
C ASP A 49 -15.93 31.54 0.05
N ILE A 50 -14.68 31.36 -0.38
CA ILE A 50 -14.27 30.16 -1.05
C ILE A 50 -14.35 29.13 0.06
N THR A 51 -15.57 28.66 0.30
CA THR A 51 -15.78 27.29 0.73
C THR A 51 -15.12 26.47 -0.35
N ALA A 52 -13.80 26.29 -0.21
CA ALA A 52 -13.09 25.21 -0.82
C ALA A 52 -13.90 24.00 -0.36
N VAL A 53 -14.76 23.52 -1.24
CA VAL A 53 -15.29 22.17 -1.16
C VAL A 53 -14.02 21.35 -1.18
N MET A 54 -13.52 21.04 0.02
CA MET A 54 -12.58 19.97 0.22
C MET A 54 -13.37 18.75 -0.21
N THR A 55 -13.37 18.47 -1.51
CA THR A 55 -13.66 17.15 -2.04
C THR A 55 -12.67 16.26 -1.31
N LYS A 56 -13.13 15.63 -0.22
CA LYS A 56 -12.34 14.62 0.46
C LYS A 56 -11.90 13.68 -0.65
N LYS A 57 -10.58 13.58 -0.86
CA LYS A 57 -10.05 12.58 -1.77
C LYS A 57 -10.69 11.25 -1.35
N PRO A 58 -11.26 10.48 -2.29
CA PRO A 58 -11.84 9.19 -1.95
C PRO A 58 -10.80 8.41 -1.14
N VAL A 59 -11.23 7.88 0.01
CA VAL A 59 -10.38 7.02 0.83
C VAL A 59 -10.23 5.73 0.05
N ARG A 60 -9.02 5.49 -0.48
CA ARG A 60 -8.67 4.23 -1.13
C ARG A 60 -8.80 3.09 -0.13
N LYS A 61 -9.42 1.99 -0.57
CA LYS A 61 -9.61 0.80 0.26
C LYS A 61 -8.93 -0.37 -0.45
N ILE A 62 -7.81 -0.80 0.10
CA ILE A 62 -7.16 -2.05 -0.28
C ILE A 62 -7.85 -3.20 0.45
N VAL A 63 -8.09 -4.29 -0.27
CA VAL A 63 -8.57 -5.56 0.29
C VAL A 63 -7.56 -6.66 -0.02
N GLU A 64 -7.55 -7.68 0.82
CA GLU A 64 -6.60 -8.79 0.76
C GLU A 64 -7.35 -10.11 0.86
N TYR A 65 -6.89 -11.10 0.11
CA TYR A 65 -7.39 -12.47 0.12
C TYR A 65 -6.21 -13.43 -0.06
N TYR A 66 -6.43 -14.71 0.19
CA TYR A 66 -5.50 -15.76 -0.20
C TYR A 66 -5.95 -16.46 -1.46
N TYR A 67 -5.01 -16.85 -2.32
CA TYR A 67 -5.25 -17.67 -3.50
C TYR A 67 -4.38 -18.94 -3.41
N PHE A 68 -5.04 -20.07 -3.28
CA PHE A 68 -4.43 -21.39 -3.14
C PHE A 68 -4.57 -22.23 -4.41
N PHE A 69 -3.49 -22.94 -4.75
CA PHE A 69 -3.42 -23.89 -5.86
C PHE A 69 -3.01 -25.28 -5.36
N ASP A 70 -3.56 -26.32 -5.99
CA ASP A 70 -3.23 -27.73 -5.78
C ASP A 70 -2.04 -28.21 -6.65
N GLU A 71 -1.51 -27.32 -7.48
CA GLU A 71 -0.31 -27.48 -8.27
C GLU A 71 0.79 -26.50 -7.84
N GLU A 72 2.04 -26.83 -8.17
CA GLU A 72 3.16 -25.89 -7.98
C GLU A 72 3.03 -24.74 -8.99
N MET A 73 2.93 -23.52 -8.46
CA MET A 73 2.74 -22.32 -9.25
C MET A 73 3.93 -21.37 -9.13
N ASP A 74 4.21 -20.64 -10.21
CA ASP A 74 5.15 -19.54 -10.21
C ASP A 74 4.57 -18.29 -10.89
N ALA A 75 5.22 -17.15 -10.72
CA ALA A 75 4.81 -15.87 -11.30
C ALA A 75 4.72 -15.91 -12.83
N ARG A 76 5.50 -16.77 -13.52
CA ARG A 76 5.46 -16.91 -14.98
C ARG A 76 4.19 -17.62 -15.44
N LYS A 77 3.78 -18.67 -14.73
CA LYS A 77 2.50 -19.35 -14.97
C LYS A 77 1.33 -18.40 -14.73
N LEU A 78 1.35 -17.64 -13.63
CA LEU A 78 0.33 -16.62 -13.36
C LEU A 78 0.24 -15.59 -14.49
N GLN A 79 1.38 -15.02 -14.91
CA GLN A 79 1.44 -14.03 -15.99
C GLN A 79 0.89 -14.58 -17.30
N SER A 80 1.18 -15.85 -17.62
CA SER A 80 0.68 -16.47 -18.85
C SER A 80 -0.84 -16.64 -18.87
N ALA A 81 -1.50 -16.55 -17.71
CA ALA A 81 -2.92 -16.78 -17.51
C ALA A 81 -3.75 -15.51 -17.25
N VAL A 82 -3.14 -14.33 -17.13
CA VAL A 82 -3.90 -13.08 -16.86
C VAL A 82 -4.81 -12.65 -18.02
N GLY A 83 -4.62 -13.24 -19.21
CA GLY A 83 -5.32 -12.90 -20.44
C GLY A 83 -4.56 -11.88 -21.30
N GLU A 84 -4.78 -11.93 -22.62
CA GLU A 84 -3.99 -11.17 -23.62
C GLU A 84 -4.00 -9.65 -23.35
N LYS A 85 -5.13 -9.10 -22.94
CA LYS A 85 -5.31 -7.68 -22.58
C LYS A 85 -4.42 -7.24 -21.40
N TRP A 86 -4.12 -8.15 -20.47
CA TRP A 86 -3.45 -7.84 -19.21
C TRP A 86 -1.98 -8.25 -19.22
N PHE A 87 -1.57 -9.07 -20.19
CA PHE A 87 -0.22 -9.62 -20.26
C PHE A 87 0.87 -8.53 -20.29
N GLU A 88 0.70 -7.49 -21.10
CA GLU A 88 1.67 -6.37 -21.19
C GLU A 88 1.68 -5.46 -19.95
N LYS A 89 0.68 -5.58 -19.07
CA LYS A 89 0.57 -4.84 -17.81
C LYS A 89 1.01 -5.65 -16.61
N ALA A 90 1.35 -6.91 -16.82
CA ALA A 90 1.74 -7.84 -15.78
C ALA A 90 3.26 -7.89 -15.67
N ASP A 91 3.81 -7.26 -14.64
CA ASP A 91 5.21 -7.37 -14.27
C ASP A 91 5.40 -8.54 -13.31
N ILE A 92 6.56 -9.20 -13.42
CA ILE A 92 6.92 -10.33 -12.54
C ILE A 92 8.30 -10.14 -11.94
N TRP A 93 8.45 -10.59 -10.70
CA TRP A 93 9.73 -10.77 -10.02
C TRP A 93 9.86 -12.25 -9.66
N PRO A 94 10.45 -13.08 -10.54
CA PRO A 94 10.52 -14.53 -10.36
C PRO A 94 11.22 -14.96 -9.06
N GLU A 95 12.22 -14.20 -8.60
CA GLU A 95 12.99 -14.48 -7.39
C GLU A 95 12.14 -14.37 -6.12
N LEU A 96 11.11 -13.52 -6.16
CA LEU A 96 10.16 -13.35 -5.07
C LEU A 96 8.88 -14.16 -5.27
N ASN A 97 8.78 -14.85 -6.42
CA ASN A 97 7.55 -15.43 -6.91
C ASN A 97 6.37 -14.45 -6.79
N LEU A 98 6.57 -13.23 -7.32
CA LEU A 98 5.62 -12.13 -7.23
C LEU A 98 5.18 -11.67 -8.62
N MET A 99 3.89 -11.40 -8.79
CA MET A 99 3.32 -10.78 -9.98
C MET A 99 2.51 -9.54 -9.60
N GLU A 100 2.63 -8.48 -10.39
CA GLU A 100 1.85 -7.25 -10.26
C GLU A 100 1.20 -6.92 -11.59
N VAL A 101 -0.11 -6.67 -11.58
CA VAL A 101 -0.86 -6.25 -12.77
C VAL A 101 -1.30 -4.81 -12.59
N GLU A 102 -0.83 -3.92 -13.46
CA GLU A 102 -1.17 -2.49 -13.42
C GLU A 102 -2.66 -2.26 -13.74
N MET A 103 -3.39 -1.63 -12.80
CA MET A 103 -4.79 -1.21 -12.97
C MET A 103 -4.95 0.31 -12.87
N ASN A 104 -6.19 0.81 -12.81
CA ASN A 104 -6.47 2.24 -12.91
C ASN A 104 -6.25 3.00 -11.58
N PHE A 105 -6.62 2.41 -10.43
CA PHE A 105 -6.44 3.05 -9.13
C PHE A 105 -5.16 2.60 -8.43
N ASP A 106 -4.91 1.30 -8.41
CA ASP A 106 -3.71 0.65 -7.86
C ASP A 106 -3.45 -0.70 -8.56
N SER A 107 -2.36 -1.38 -8.26
CA SER A 107 -2.09 -2.69 -8.89
C SER A 107 -2.83 -3.85 -8.21
N LEU A 108 -3.12 -4.90 -8.98
CA LEU A 108 -3.46 -6.22 -8.42
C LEU A 108 -2.16 -7.00 -8.21
N ILE A 109 -1.84 -7.29 -6.95
CA ILE A 109 -0.59 -7.94 -6.56
C ILE A 109 -0.87 -9.38 -6.18
N PHE A 110 0.00 -10.30 -6.60
CA PHE A 110 0.06 -11.70 -6.17
C PHE A 110 1.41 -11.92 -5.51
N GLN A 111 1.46 -11.93 -4.20
CA GLN A 111 2.67 -12.10 -3.40
C GLN A 111 2.74 -13.52 -2.83
N ASN A 112 3.90 -14.16 -2.96
CA ASN A 112 4.14 -15.47 -2.34
C ASN A 112 3.87 -15.43 -0.84
N ALA A 113 3.01 -16.32 -0.35
CA ALA A 113 2.55 -16.37 1.03
C ALA A 113 2.98 -17.64 1.79
N GLU A 114 3.88 -18.46 1.24
CA GLU A 114 4.33 -19.71 1.90
C GLU A 114 4.88 -19.46 3.32
N GLU A 115 5.59 -18.35 3.53
CA GLU A 115 6.18 -18.00 4.82
C GLU A 115 5.16 -17.49 5.86
N CYS A 116 3.93 -17.18 5.45
CA CYS A 116 2.89 -16.68 6.33
C CYS A 116 2.27 -17.77 7.21
N PHE A 117 2.41 -19.05 6.83
CA PHE A 117 1.71 -20.17 7.47
C PHE A 117 2.62 -21.06 8.31
N ILE A 118 2.94 -20.58 9.51
CA ILE A 118 3.77 -21.30 10.47
C ILE A 118 2.97 -22.21 11.42
N ASP A 119 1.64 -22.04 11.49
CA ASP A 119 0.79 -22.83 12.37
C ASP A 119 0.67 -24.28 11.85
N PRO A 120 0.93 -25.30 12.70
CA PRO A 120 0.71 -26.69 12.34
C PRO A 120 -0.72 -27.03 11.88
N ALA A 121 -1.74 -26.32 12.40
CA ALA A 121 -3.12 -26.52 11.98
C ALA A 121 -3.35 -26.08 10.53
N ASP A 122 -2.77 -24.94 10.13
CA ASP A 122 -2.82 -24.47 8.75
C ASP A 122 -2.10 -25.46 7.82
N GLN A 123 -0.92 -25.94 8.23
CA GLN A 123 -0.14 -26.92 7.48
C GLN A 123 -0.94 -28.21 7.24
N GLN A 124 -1.55 -28.76 8.29
CA GLN A 124 -2.43 -29.93 8.16
C GLN A 124 -3.61 -29.65 7.22
N TRP A 125 -4.24 -28.47 7.35
CA TRP A 125 -5.36 -28.08 6.49
C TRP A 125 -4.96 -28.03 5.01
N PHE A 126 -3.77 -27.49 4.70
CA PHE A 126 -3.23 -27.46 3.34
C PHE A 126 -2.90 -28.86 2.82
N GLU A 127 -2.26 -29.70 3.62
CA GLU A 127 -1.93 -31.08 3.26
C GLU A 127 -3.17 -31.90 2.93
N GLU A 128 -4.21 -31.85 3.78
CA GLU A 128 -5.48 -32.56 3.58
C GLU A 128 -6.20 -32.13 2.29
N ARG A 129 -5.99 -30.89 1.85
CA ARG A 129 -6.59 -30.31 0.64
C ARG A 129 -5.67 -30.36 -0.57
N GLY A 130 -4.45 -30.88 -0.42
CA GLY A 130 -3.47 -30.97 -1.49
C GLY A 130 -2.96 -29.61 -1.98
N ILE A 131 -3.01 -28.56 -1.16
CA ILE A 131 -2.57 -27.22 -1.53
C ILE A 131 -1.04 -27.17 -1.55
N LYS A 132 -0.48 -26.77 -2.70
CA LYS A 132 0.96 -26.73 -2.96
C LYS A 132 1.54 -25.34 -3.12
N THR A 133 0.73 -24.37 -3.53
CA THR A 133 1.20 -22.98 -3.64
C THR A 133 0.17 -22.01 -3.10
N LYS A 134 0.64 -21.03 -2.31
CA LYS A 134 -0.19 -19.99 -1.72
C LYS A 134 0.31 -18.60 -2.11
N TYR A 135 -0.62 -17.76 -2.55
CA TYR A 135 -0.40 -16.33 -2.73
C TYR A 135 -1.33 -15.54 -1.81
N GLN A 136 -0.86 -14.40 -1.31
CA GLN A 136 -1.73 -13.32 -0.87
C GLN A 136 -1.98 -12.43 -2.09
N ILE A 137 -3.25 -12.15 -2.36
CA ILE A 137 -3.66 -11.19 -3.38
C ILE A 137 -4.17 -9.91 -2.74
N SER A 138 -3.81 -8.76 -3.31
CA SER A 138 -4.27 -7.46 -2.82
C SER A 138 -4.59 -6.51 -3.98
N TYR A 139 -5.62 -5.68 -3.80
CA TYR A 139 -6.06 -4.71 -4.81
C TYR A 139 -6.88 -3.57 -4.20
N ASP A 140 -6.98 -2.44 -4.92
CA ASP A 140 -7.91 -1.36 -4.58
C ASP A 140 -9.32 -1.71 -5.06
N THR A 141 -10.30 -1.62 -4.16
CA THR A 141 -11.72 -1.89 -4.48
C THR A 141 -12.30 -1.03 -5.61
N GLY A 142 -11.65 0.06 -6.00
CA GLY A 142 -11.99 0.83 -7.20
C GLY A 142 -11.73 0.11 -8.53
N ASP A 143 -10.90 -0.94 -8.55
CA ASP A 143 -10.54 -1.73 -9.74
C ASP A 143 -11.26 -3.09 -9.80
N ILE A 144 -12.33 -3.29 -9.03
CA ILE A 144 -12.98 -4.58 -8.80
C ILE A 144 -13.42 -5.32 -10.08
N GLU A 145 -13.93 -4.61 -11.09
CA GLU A 145 -14.34 -5.23 -12.36
C GLU A 145 -13.13 -5.74 -13.15
N ALA A 146 -12.03 -5.00 -13.17
CA ALA A 146 -10.79 -5.41 -13.82
C ALA A 146 -10.13 -6.58 -13.08
N VAL A 147 -10.16 -6.54 -11.75
CA VAL A 147 -9.66 -7.61 -10.88
C VAL A 147 -10.44 -8.90 -11.11
N ARG A 148 -11.78 -8.84 -11.17
CA ARG A 148 -12.61 -10.00 -11.51
C ARG A 148 -12.23 -10.58 -12.86
N GLU A 149 -12.01 -9.75 -13.88
CA GLU A 149 -11.60 -10.21 -15.21
C GLU A 149 -10.28 -10.99 -15.17
N VAL A 150 -9.25 -10.44 -14.52
CA VAL A 150 -7.94 -11.12 -14.38
C VAL A 150 -8.06 -12.41 -13.59
N LEU A 151 -8.77 -12.40 -12.46
CA LEU A 151 -8.92 -13.59 -11.60
C LEU A 151 -9.75 -14.68 -12.29
N HIS A 152 -10.79 -14.33 -13.06
CA HIS A 152 -11.51 -15.30 -13.89
C HIS A 152 -10.61 -15.94 -14.94
N ASN A 153 -9.75 -15.15 -15.61
CA ASN A 153 -8.81 -15.70 -16.61
C ASN A 153 -7.83 -16.69 -15.97
N ILE A 154 -7.25 -16.32 -14.82
CA ILE A 154 -6.32 -17.18 -14.07
C ILE A 154 -7.04 -18.46 -13.60
N MET A 155 -8.21 -18.33 -12.96
CA MET A 155 -8.98 -19.47 -12.47
C MET A 155 -9.44 -20.40 -13.60
N ALA A 156 -9.83 -19.86 -14.75
CA ALA A 156 -10.23 -20.67 -15.90
C ALA A 156 -9.05 -21.47 -16.48
N ALA A 157 -7.85 -20.90 -16.46
CA ALA A 157 -6.65 -21.53 -17.03
C ALA A 157 -5.92 -22.46 -16.05
N LEU A 158 -5.89 -22.10 -14.76
CA LEU A 158 -5.03 -22.71 -13.74
C LEU A 158 -5.79 -23.25 -12.52
N GLY A 159 -7.11 -23.01 -12.44
CA GLY A 159 -7.92 -23.43 -11.32
C GLY A 159 -7.60 -22.70 -10.02
N GLY A 160 -7.50 -23.47 -8.93
CA GLY A 160 -7.29 -22.96 -7.57
C GLY A 160 -8.54 -22.35 -6.94
N ARG A 161 -8.36 -21.74 -5.75
CA ARG A 161 -9.42 -21.14 -4.95
C ARG A 161 -8.97 -19.87 -4.26
N ILE A 162 -9.89 -18.92 -4.13
CA ILE A 162 -9.66 -17.71 -3.33
C ILE A 162 -10.42 -17.81 -2.02
N CYS A 163 -9.77 -17.43 -0.93
CA CYS A 163 -10.24 -17.53 0.44
C CYS A 163 -10.07 -16.17 1.15
N SER A 164 -10.94 -15.86 2.10
CA SER A 164 -10.69 -14.76 3.04
C SER A 164 -9.56 -15.09 4.00
N ASP A 165 -8.96 -14.04 4.55
CA ASP A 165 -8.03 -14.10 5.68
C ASP A 165 -8.81 -14.24 7.01
N THR A 166 -9.35 -15.44 7.23
CA THR A 166 -10.00 -15.86 8.48
C THR A 166 -9.37 -17.16 8.94
N ASP A 167 -9.49 -17.49 10.24
CA ASP A 167 -8.93 -18.71 10.83
C ASP A 167 -9.38 -20.01 10.11
N ASP A 168 -10.53 -19.98 9.43
CA ASP A 168 -11.09 -21.11 8.69
C ASP A 168 -11.00 -20.96 7.15
N PHE A 169 -10.43 -19.86 6.66
CA PHE A 169 -10.33 -19.51 5.24
C PHE A 169 -11.68 -19.39 4.51
N GLU A 170 -12.76 -19.06 5.24
CA GLU A 170 -14.12 -18.90 4.72
C GLU A 170 -14.64 -17.46 4.85
N PRO A 171 -15.31 -16.91 3.82
CA PRO A 171 -15.76 -17.59 2.60
C PRO A 171 -14.64 -17.88 1.59
N SER A 172 -14.76 -19.05 0.96
CA SER A 172 -13.95 -19.48 -0.18
C SER A 172 -14.75 -19.49 -1.49
N CYS A 173 -14.06 -19.34 -2.63
CA CYS A 173 -14.67 -19.39 -3.95
C CYS A 173 -13.75 -20.02 -5.00
N THR A 174 -14.40 -20.57 -6.04
CA THR A 174 -13.82 -20.95 -7.33
C THR A 174 -14.40 -20.07 -8.43
N ALA A 175 -13.98 -20.24 -9.69
CA ALA A 175 -14.42 -19.43 -10.83
C ALA A 175 -15.95 -19.15 -10.84
N ASP A 176 -16.79 -20.18 -10.64
CA ASP A 176 -18.25 -20.05 -10.69
C ASP A 176 -18.87 -19.18 -9.58
N THR A 177 -18.11 -18.91 -8.52
CA THR A 177 -18.58 -18.24 -7.30
C THR A 177 -17.80 -16.97 -6.97
N LEU A 178 -16.80 -16.62 -7.78
CA LEU A 178 -15.88 -15.51 -7.55
C LEU A 178 -16.61 -14.17 -7.35
N ASP A 179 -17.58 -13.87 -8.21
CA ASP A 179 -18.34 -12.61 -8.18
C ASP A 179 -19.18 -12.40 -6.91
N LYS A 180 -19.38 -13.45 -6.10
CA LYS A 180 -20.05 -13.35 -4.81
C LYS A 180 -19.10 -12.97 -3.68
N LEU A 181 -17.80 -13.28 -3.83
CA LEU A 181 -16.78 -13.05 -2.83
C LEU A 181 -16.13 -11.67 -2.99
N ILE A 182 -15.71 -11.38 -4.23
CA ILE A 182 -15.09 -10.12 -4.62
C ILE A 182 -16.08 -9.28 -5.39
#